data_AF-A0A2X1S973-F1
#
_entry.id   AF-A0A2X1S973-F1
#
_cell.length_a   1.000
_cell.length_b   1.000
_cell.length_c   1.000
_cell.angle_alpha   90.00
_cell.angle_beta   90.00
_cell.angle_gamma   90.00
#
_symmetry.space_group_name_H-M   'P 1'
#
loop_
_entity.id
_entity.type
_entity.pdbx_description
1 polymer ?
#
loop_
_entity_poly.entity_id
_entity_poly.type
_entity_poly.pdbx_seq_one_letter_code
_entity_poly.pdbx_strand_id
1 'polypeptide(L)'
;MVAARRSRVEWENQQRKKQKLKPLEMDELIAKAWRFVRERFRSYQSERKSHGRKRATARRDASRQRKDIETRVRQQLTREYATGRFRGDHEALKREVERRVQERMLLSRGNNYTRLATVPI
;
A
#
# COMPACT_ATOMS: atom_id res chain seq x y z
N MET A 1 0.39 -17.33 -34.51
CA MET A 1 0.29 -16.38 -33.37
C MET A 1 0.00 -14.92 -33.78
N VAL A 2 0.48 -14.44 -34.93
CA VAL A 2 0.28 -13.04 -35.38
C VAL A 2 -1.19 -12.70 -35.67
N ALA A 3 -1.97 -13.61 -36.26
CA ALA A 3 -3.38 -13.38 -36.61
C ALA A 3 -4.28 -13.13 -35.39
N ALA A 4 -4.14 -13.92 -34.32
CA ALA A 4 -4.90 -13.74 -33.08
C ALA A 4 -4.57 -12.39 -32.39
N ARG A 5 -3.31 -11.97 -32.47
CA ARG A 5 -2.84 -10.69 -31.91
C ARG A 5 -3.46 -9.49 -32.66
N ARG A 6 -3.53 -9.55 -34.00
CA ARG A 6 -4.18 -8.53 -34.85
C ARG A 6 -5.70 -8.45 -34.62
N SER A 7 -6.37 -9.61 -34.54
CA SER A 7 -7.81 -9.69 -34.27
C SER A 7 -8.19 -9.04 -32.92
N ARG A 8 -7.37 -9.24 -31.88
CA ARG A 8 -7.62 -8.62 -30.57
C ARG A 8 -7.49 -7.10 -30.60
N VAL A 9 -6.50 -6.58 -31.33
CA VAL A 9 -6.28 -5.13 -31.48
C VAL A 9 -7.39 -4.45 -32.26
N GLU A 10 -7.84 -5.08 -33.35
CA GLU A 10 -8.97 -4.59 -34.14
C GLU A 10 -10.25 -4.52 -33.30
N TRP A 11 -10.53 -5.55 -32.50
CA TRP A 11 -11.66 -5.57 -31.59
C TRP A 11 -11.58 -4.47 -30.53
N GLU A 12 -10.40 -4.24 -29.92
CA GLU A 12 -10.23 -3.15 -28.96
C GLU A 12 -10.38 -1.77 -29.59
N ASN A 13 -9.85 -1.55 -30.80
CA ASN A 13 -10.02 -0.28 -31.49
C ASN A 13 -11.47 -0.03 -31.93
N GLN A 14 -12.24 -1.07 -32.24
CA GLN A 14 -13.69 -0.95 -32.45
C GLN A 14 -14.43 -0.49 -31.17
N GLN A 15 -14.05 -1.01 -30.00
CA GLN A 15 -14.62 -0.55 -28.71
C GLN A 15 -14.23 0.91 -28.41
N ARG A 16 -12.98 1.29 -28.69
CA ARG A 16 -12.50 2.67 -28.51
C ARG A 16 -13.24 3.64 -29.43
N LYS A 17 -13.50 3.26 -30.69
CA LYS A 17 -14.29 4.05 -31.64
C LYS A 17 -15.71 4.30 -31.14
N LYS A 18 -16.36 3.29 -30.54
CA LYS A 18 -17.67 3.46 -29.88
C LYS A 18 -17.62 4.47 -28.72
N GLN A 19 -16.50 4.52 -27.99
CA GLN A 19 -16.25 5.47 -26.91
C GLN A 19 -15.72 6.84 -27.39
N LYS A 20 -15.69 7.10 -28.71
CA LYS A 20 -15.10 8.31 -29.33
C LYS A 20 -13.63 8.55 -28.96
N LEU A 21 -12.90 7.48 -28.65
CA LEU A 21 -11.46 7.52 -28.36
C LEU A 21 -10.65 7.26 -29.62
N LYS A 22 -9.47 7.89 -29.72
CA LYS A 22 -8.54 7.64 -30.82
C LYS A 22 -8.11 6.15 -30.83
N PRO A 23 -7.99 5.53 -32.03
CA PRO A 23 -7.36 4.23 -32.18
C PRO A 23 -5.94 4.27 -31.61
N LEU A 24 -5.50 3.17 -31.04
CA LEU A 24 -4.11 2.99 -30.61
C LEU A 24 -3.43 1.97 -31.51
N GLU A 25 -2.12 2.15 -31.66
CA GLU A 25 -1.26 1.18 -32.33
C GLU A 25 -1.09 -0.09 -31.47
N MET A 26 -0.70 -1.18 -32.12
CA MET A 26 -0.45 -2.49 -31.49
C MET A 26 0.47 -2.37 -30.27
N ASP A 27 1.58 -1.64 -30.40
CA ASP A 27 2.57 -1.50 -29.34
C ASP A 27 2.05 -0.65 -28.17
N GLU A 28 1.18 0.31 -28.43
CA GLU A 28 0.56 1.14 -27.39
C GLU A 28 -0.49 0.36 -26.59
N LEU A 29 -1.27 -0.51 -27.25
CA LEU A 29 -2.21 -1.41 -26.58
C LEU A 29 -1.47 -2.42 -25.70
N ILE A 30 -0.34 -2.94 -26.18
CA ILE A 30 0.53 -3.83 -25.42
C ILE A 30 1.16 -3.10 -24.24
N ALA A 31 1.68 -1.89 -24.44
CA ALA A 31 2.23 -1.07 -23.36
C ALA A 31 1.17 -0.74 -22.30
N LYS A 32 -0.07 -0.47 -22.71
CA LYS A 32 -1.21 -0.24 -21.81
C LYS A 32 -1.54 -1.49 -21.00
N ALA A 33 -1.59 -2.67 -21.63
CA ALA A 33 -1.81 -3.93 -20.94
C ALA A 33 -0.69 -4.23 -19.91
N TRP A 34 0.58 -4.05 -20.30
CA TRP A 34 1.71 -4.20 -19.38
C TRP A 34 1.71 -3.18 -18.25
N ARG A 35 1.28 -1.94 -18.50
CA ARG A 35 1.12 -0.92 -17.45
C ARG A 35 0.07 -1.37 -16.44
N PHE A 36 -1.09 -1.82 -16.90
CA PHE A 36 -2.17 -2.32 -16.04
C PHE A 36 -1.68 -3.45 -15.12
N VAL A 37 -1.02 -4.47 -15.68
CA VAL A 37 -0.49 -5.59 -14.88
C VAL A 37 0.56 -5.12 -13.88
N ARG A 38 1.51 -4.29 -14.32
CA ARG A 38 2.58 -3.78 -13.43
C ARG A 38 2.03 -2.92 -12.30
N GLU A 39 1.06 -2.06 -12.56
CA GLU A 39 0.46 -1.21 -11.53
C GLU A 39 -0.28 -2.05 -10.49
N ARG A 40 -1.10 -3.02 -10.93
CA ARG A 40 -1.80 -3.94 -10.03
C ARG A 40 -0.84 -4.81 -9.23
N PHE A 41 0.23 -5.30 -9.84
CA PHE A 41 1.25 -6.06 -9.13
C PHE A 41 1.97 -5.19 -8.09
N ARG A 42 2.36 -3.95 -8.47
CA ARG A 42 3.01 -3.01 -7.56
C ARG A 42 2.12 -2.63 -6.39
N SER A 43 0.84 -2.34 -6.61
CA SER A 43 -0.11 -2.01 -5.55
C SER A 43 -0.28 -3.19 -4.61
N TYR A 44 -0.55 -4.38 -5.15
CA TYR A 44 -0.73 -5.61 -4.37
C TYR A 44 0.51 -5.95 -3.53
N GLN A 45 1.70 -5.92 -4.11
CA GLN A 45 2.94 -6.20 -3.37
C GLN A 45 3.25 -5.13 -2.32
N SER A 46 2.97 -3.86 -2.62
CA SER A 46 3.12 -2.77 -1.66
C SER A 46 2.21 -2.94 -0.45
N GLU A 47 0.93 -3.26 -0.69
CA GLU A 47 -0.05 -3.54 0.36
C GLU A 47 0.31 -4.77 1.20
N ARG A 48 0.75 -5.87 0.56
CA ARG A 48 1.22 -7.06 1.27
C ARG A 48 2.43 -6.75 2.14
N LYS A 49 3.38 -5.96 1.62
CA LYS A 49 4.57 -5.53 2.36
C LYS A 49 4.22 -4.61 3.53
N SER A 50 3.31 -3.65 3.34
CA SER A 50 2.87 -2.75 4.42
C SER A 50 2.14 -3.53 5.52
N HIS A 51 1.27 -4.46 5.14
CA HIS A 51 0.57 -5.35 6.05
C HIS A 51 1.52 -6.23 6.86
N GLY A 52 2.51 -6.86 6.20
CA GLY A 52 3.55 -7.64 6.86
C GLY A 52 4.39 -6.83 7.84
N ARG A 53 4.75 -5.58 7.48
CA ARG A 53 5.46 -4.65 8.39
C ARG A 53 4.61 -4.29 9.61
N LYS A 54 3.31 -4.06 9.43
CA LYS A 54 2.37 -3.78 10.53
C LYS A 54 2.29 -4.96 11.50
N ARG A 55 2.14 -6.18 10.98
CA ARG A 55 2.17 -7.42 11.78
C ARG A 55 3.49 -7.61 12.53
N ALA A 56 4.62 -7.46 11.84
CA ALA A 56 5.94 -7.62 12.45
C ALA A 56 6.18 -6.60 13.57
N THR A 57 5.71 -5.36 13.39
CA THR A 57 5.78 -4.31 14.42
C THR A 57 4.93 -4.70 15.63
N ALA A 58 3.67 -5.09 15.41
CA ALA A 58 2.75 -5.50 16.47
C ALA A 58 3.28 -6.71 17.25
N ARG A 59 3.86 -7.71 16.57
CA ARG A 59 4.51 -8.86 17.23
C ARG A 59 5.67 -8.45 18.12
N ARG A 60 6.51 -7.49 17.68
CA ARG A 60 7.62 -6.98 18.50
C ARG A 60 7.13 -6.12 19.67
N ASP A 61 6.01 -5.42 19.50
CA ASP A 61 5.41 -4.57 20.54
C ASP A 61 4.63 -5.40 21.57
N ALA A 62 4.30 -6.66 21.29
CA ALA A 62 3.55 -7.54 22.20
C ALA A 62 4.22 -7.68 23.57
N SER A 63 5.56 -7.76 23.61
CA SER A 63 6.34 -7.84 24.85
C SER A 63 6.72 -6.48 25.46
N ARG A 64 6.35 -5.35 24.82
CA ARG A 64 6.76 -4.01 25.25
C ARG A 64 5.73 -3.34 26.15
N GLN A 65 6.21 -2.45 27.03
CA GLN A 65 5.35 -1.58 27.80
C GLN A 65 4.88 -0.38 26.96
N ARG A 66 3.78 0.26 27.40
CA ARG A 66 3.21 1.43 26.73
C ARG A 66 4.24 2.56 26.57
N LYS A 67 5.04 2.83 27.61
CA LYS A 67 6.09 3.87 27.59
C LYS A 67 7.15 3.61 26.51
N ASP A 68 7.57 2.36 26.32
CA ASP A 68 8.55 2.00 25.29
C ASP A 68 7.99 2.21 23.88
N ILE A 69 6.72 1.86 23.68
CA ILE A 69 6.01 2.06 22.40
C ILE A 69 5.89 3.56 22.12
N GLU A 70 5.55 4.37 23.12
CA GLU A 70 5.45 5.82 23.01
C GLU A 70 6.78 6.47 22.61
N THR A 71 7.88 6.11 23.27
CA THR A 71 9.23 6.58 22.90
C THR A 71 9.57 6.26 21.45
N ARG A 72 9.26 5.04 20.99
CA ARG A 72 9.48 4.63 19.60
C ARG A 72 8.60 5.38 18.61
N VAL A 73 7.35 5.65 18.95
CA VAL A 73 6.42 6.44 18.11
C VAL A 73 6.93 7.87 17.97
N ARG A 74 7.36 8.51 19.08
CA ARG A 74 7.94 9.86 19.05
C ARG A 74 9.17 9.92 18.15
N GLN A 75 10.12 8.98 18.29
CA GLN A 75 11.31 8.91 17.41
C GLN A 75 10.96 8.76 15.93
N GLN A 76 9.90 8.01 15.60
CA GLN A 76 9.46 7.86 14.22
C GLN A 76 8.84 9.16 13.68
N LEU A 77 8.00 9.83 14.48
CA LEU A 77 7.40 11.09 14.10
C LEU A 77 8.44 12.20 13.92
N THR A 78 9.49 12.24 14.75
CA THR A 78 10.62 13.16 14.54
C THR A 78 11.30 12.94 13.19
N ARG A 79 11.50 11.68 12.79
CA ARG A 79 12.06 11.36 11.46
C ARG A 79 11.11 11.71 10.33
N GLU A 80 9.81 11.52 10.52
CA GLU A 80 8.78 11.90 9.54
C GLU A 80 8.66 13.41 9.38
N TYR A 81 8.85 14.16 10.47
CA TYR A 81 8.92 15.63 10.46
C TYR A 81 10.14 16.10 9.68
N ALA A 82 11.33 15.57 9.99
CA ALA A 82 12.58 15.92 9.30
C ALA A 82 12.55 15.59 7.79
N THR A 83 11.83 14.54 7.39
CA THR A 83 11.67 14.15 5.98
C THR A 83 10.48 14.82 5.28
N GLY A 84 9.74 15.70 5.98
CA GLY A 84 8.56 16.40 5.45
C GLY A 84 7.35 15.50 5.17
N ARG A 85 7.36 14.25 5.65
CA ARG A 85 6.25 13.29 5.51
C ARG A 85 5.14 13.56 6.51
N PHE A 86 5.49 14.04 7.70
CA PHE A 86 4.53 14.55 8.66
C PHE A 86 4.53 16.07 8.57
N ARG A 87 3.35 16.65 8.41
CA ARG A 87 3.13 18.10 8.41
C ARG A 87 2.02 18.41 9.40
N GLY A 88 2.31 19.25 10.38
CA GLY A 88 1.34 19.63 11.40
C GLY A 88 2.01 20.33 12.58
N ASP A 89 1.19 21.02 13.37
CA ASP A 89 1.60 21.77 14.54
C ASP A 89 1.86 20.86 15.75
N HIS A 90 2.34 21.45 16.85
CA HIS A 90 2.65 20.71 18.09
C HIS A 90 1.45 19.91 18.63
N GLU A 91 0.23 20.46 18.52
CA GLU A 91 -1.00 19.77 18.93
C GLU A 91 -1.36 18.60 18.00
N ALA A 92 -1.12 18.75 16.70
CA ALA A 92 -1.28 17.64 15.75
C ALA A 92 -0.29 16.51 16.04
N LEU A 93 0.95 16.86 16.43
CA LEU A 93 1.97 15.90 16.82
C LEU A 93 1.56 15.10 18.06
N LYS A 94 1.05 15.75 19.12
CA LYS A 94 0.57 15.06 20.32
C LYS A 94 -0.56 14.08 20.01
N ARG A 95 -1.58 14.53 19.27
CA ARG A 95 -2.70 13.67 18.86
C ARG A 95 -2.23 12.49 18.02
N GLU A 96 -1.28 12.70 17.12
CA GLU A 96 -0.75 11.62 16.28
C GLU A 96 0.09 10.62 17.08
N VAL A 97 0.84 11.07 18.09
CA VAL A 97 1.51 10.18 19.05
C VAL A 97 0.49 9.29 19.75
N GLU A 98 -0.55 9.89 20.34
CA GLU A 98 -1.58 9.17 21.08
C GLU A 98 -2.31 8.15 20.20
N ARG A 99 -2.74 8.58 19.00
CA ARG A 99 -3.42 7.72 18.02
C ARG A 99 -2.56 6.51 17.65
N ARG A 100 -1.27 6.73 17.34
CA ARG A 100 -0.35 5.64 16.95
C ARG A 100 -0.02 4.71 18.11
N VAL A 101 0.11 5.24 19.33
CA VAL A 101 0.32 4.41 20.53
C VAL A 101 -0.91 3.55 20.79
N GLN A 102 -2.12 4.12 20.72
CA GLN A 102 -3.37 3.38 20.88
C GLN A 102 -3.53 2.28 19.82
N GLU A 103 -3.26 2.60 18.54
CA GLU A 103 -3.33 1.63 17.44
C GLU A 103 -2.34 0.46 17.67
N ARG A 104 -1.10 0.76 18.07
CA ARG A 104 -0.09 -0.27 18.36
C ARG A 104 -0.44 -1.11 19.58
N MET A 105 -0.94 -0.48 20.63
CA MET A 105 -1.42 -1.18 21.81
C MET A 105 -2.54 -2.14 21.44
N LEU A 106 -3.55 -1.69 20.68
CA LEU A 106 -4.65 -2.55 20.26
C LEU A 106 -4.16 -3.77 19.44
N LEU A 107 -3.23 -3.56 18.51
CA LEU A 107 -2.73 -4.61 17.63
C LEU A 107 -1.76 -5.58 18.31
N SER A 108 -1.00 -5.13 19.31
CA SER A 108 0.01 -5.93 19.99
C SER A 108 -0.56 -6.79 21.13
N ARG A 109 -1.69 -6.39 21.71
CA ARG A 109 -2.33 -7.09 22.84
C ARG A 109 -3.22 -8.23 22.35
N GLY A 110 -3.41 -9.23 23.22
CA GLY A 110 -4.36 -10.34 23.00
C GLY A 110 -4.14 -11.14 21.72
N ASN A 111 -2.90 -11.26 21.25
CA ASN A 111 -2.57 -11.88 19.95
C ASN A 111 -3.26 -11.26 18.73
N ASN A 112 -3.79 -10.04 18.80
CA ASN A 112 -4.52 -9.40 17.69
C ASN A 112 -3.70 -9.27 16.40
N TYR A 113 -2.37 -9.28 16.48
CA TYR A 113 -1.49 -9.30 15.30
C TYR A 113 -1.62 -10.58 14.46
N THR A 114 -2.17 -11.68 15.00
CA THR A 114 -2.45 -12.91 14.22
C THR A 114 -3.59 -12.71 13.23
N ARG A 115 -4.49 -11.75 13.47
CA ARG A 115 -5.53 -11.34 12.50
C ARG A 115 -4.94 -10.67 11.26
N LEU A 116 -3.69 -10.20 11.36
CA LEU A 116 -2.91 -9.71 10.22
C LEU A 116 -2.12 -10.86 9.54
N ALA A 117 -2.37 -12.12 9.89
CA ALA A 117 -1.81 -13.25 9.15
C ALA A 117 -2.39 -13.27 7.74
N THR A 118 -1.52 -13.43 6.75
CA THR A 118 -1.92 -13.60 5.36
C THR A 118 -2.09 -15.09 5.11
N VAL A 119 -3.18 -15.49 4.47
CA VAL A 119 -3.41 -16.88 4.06
C VAL A 119 -2.20 -17.37 3.22
N PRO A 120 -1.64 -18.56 3.50
CA PRO A 120 -0.62 -19.15 2.64
C PRO A 120 -1.19 -19.32 1.22
N ILE A 121 -0.40 -18.96 0.22
CA ILE A 121 -0.69 -19.25 -1.20
C ILE A 121 0.00 -20.56 -1.53
#